data_AF-A0A965R5P7-F1
#
_entry.id   AF-A0A965R5P7-F1
#
_cell.length_a   1.000
_cell.length_b   1.000
_cell.length_c   1.000
_cell.angle_alpha   90.00
_cell.angle_beta   90.00
_cell.angle_gamma   90.00
#
_symmetry.space_group_name_H-M   'P 1'
#
loop_
_entity.id
_entity.type
_entity.pdbx_description
1 polymer ?
#
loop_
_entity_poly.entity_id
_entity_poly.type
_entity_poly.pdbx_seq_one_letter_code
_entity_poly.pdbx_strand_id
1 'polypeptide(L)' 'MQKKDSGKINLMKVSKQRSFVKAWTYRVFGTLTSFAVVYVITGKGSLATLIAFWETIVKVGVYYWHERVWDKIQWGRK' A
#
# COMPACT_ATOMS: atom_id res chain seq x y z
N MET A 1 21.88 -20.98 41.44
CA MET A 1 21.63 -19.53 41.46
C MET A 1 22.16 -18.91 40.17
N GLN A 2 21.28 -18.60 39.21
CA GLN A 2 21.49 -17.67 38.10
C GLN A 2 20.10 -17.17 37.69
N LYS A 3 19.66 -16.12 38.38
CA LYS A 3 18.46 -15.34 38.06
C LYS A 3 18.95 -14.18 37.21
N LYS A 4 18.62 -14.14 35.92
CA LYS A 4 18.75 -12.91 35.14
C LYS A 4 17.77 -12.87 33.98
N ASP A 5 16.94 -11.85 34.06
CA ASP A 5 15.97 -11.34 33.12
C ASP A 5 16.30 -11.55 31.64
N SER A 6 15.35 -12.15 30.93
CA SER A 6 15.01 -11.77 29.56
C SER A 6 13.52 -12.03 29.36
N GLY A 7 12.72 -11.29 30.14
CA GLY A 7 11.29 -11.22 29.96
C GLY A 7 10.93 -10.68 28.58
N LYS A 8 9.80 -11.19 28.08
CA LYS A 8 9.03 -10.61 26.99
C LYS A 8 9.70 -10.66 25.61
N ILE A 9 9.94 -11.86 25.09
CA ILE A 9 9.67 -12.06 23.66
C ILE A 9 8.15 -12.03 23.49
N ASN A 10 7.57 -10.83 23.57
CA ASN A 10 6.39 -10.49 22.78
C ASN A 10 6.88 -10.53 21.33
N LEU A 11 7.08 -11.75 20.82
CA LEU A 11 7.00 -12.03 19.39
C LEU A 11 5.68 -11.38 19.03
N MET A 12 5.73 -10.21 18.41
CA MET A 12 4.55 -9.54 17.89
C MET A 12 3.98 -10.56 16.91
N LYS A 13 3.06 -11.39 17.41
CA LYS A 13 2.11 -12.12 16.60
C LYS A 13 1.33 -10.97 15.99
N VAL A 14 1.83 -10.46 14.87
CA VAL A 14 1.16 -9.43 14.10
C VAL A 14 -0.15 -10.10 13.74
N SER A 15 -1.16 -9.82 14.56
CA SER A 15 -2.44 -10.50 14.46
C SER A 15 -2.91 -10.23 13.04
N LYS A 16 -3.30 -11.29 12.31
CA LYS A 16 -3.75 -11.18 10.91
C LYS A 16 -4.77 -10.03 10.73
N GLN A 17 -5.54 -9.75 11.78
CA GLN A 17 -6.48 -8.64 11.88
C GLN A 17 -5.81 -7.24 11.83
N ARG A 18 -4.67 -7.01 12.50
CA ARG A 18 -3.96 -5.71 12.43
C ARG A 18 -3.38 -5.46 11.04
N SER A 19 -2.83 -6.49 10.38
CA SER A 19 -2.35 -6.35 9.00
C SER A 19 -3.49 -6.10 8.02
N PHE A 20 -4.65 -6.74 8.22
CA PHE A 20 -5.84 -6.52 7.39
C PHE A 20 -6.38 -5.09 7.54
N VAL A 21 -6.54 -4.60 8.78
CA VAL A 21 -6.99 -3.22 9.03
C VAL A 21 -5.99 -2.23 8.44
N LYS A 22 -4.69 -2.44 8.64
CA LYS A 22 -3.65 -1.56 8.06
C LYS A 22 -3.71 -1.53 6.52
N ALA A 23 -3.91 -2.67 5.88
CA ALA A 23 -4.05 -2.75 4.42
C ALA A 23 -5.32 -2.04 3.93
N TRP A 24 -6.43 -2.18 4.64
CA TRP A 24 -7.69 -1.50 4.33
C TRP A 24 -7.58 0.01 4.51
N THR A 25 -7.01 0.48 5.62
CA THR A 25 -6.74 1.90 5.85
C THR A 25 -5.88 2.47 4.73
N TYR A 26 -4.81 1.77 4.34
CA TYR A 26 -3.95 2.23 3.25
C TYR A 26 -4.70 2.32 1.91
N ARG A 27 -5.57 1.35 1.60
CA ARG A 27 -6.41 1.36 0.39
C ARG A 27 -7.41 2.52 0.38
N VAL A 28 -8.09 2.76 1.49
CA VAL A 28 -9.09 3.84 1.63
C VAL A 28 -8.43 5.21 1.56
N PHE A 29 -7.30 5.40 2.25
CA PHE A 29 -6.57 6.68 2.17
C PHE A 29 -6.03 6.94 0.77
N GLY A 30 -5.55 5.91 0.06
CA GLY A 30 -5.07 6.04 -1.31
C GLY A 30 -6.16 6.54 -2.25
N THR A 31 -7.32 5.90 -2.25
CA THR A 31 -8.44 6.30 -3.12
C THR A 31 -9.01 7.67 -2.74
N LEU A 32 -9.12 7.96 -1.43
CA LEU A 32 -9.65 9.23 -0.94
C LEU A 32 -8.72 10.41 -1.29
N THR A 33 -7.40 10.21 -1.20
CA THR A 33 -6.42 11.24 -1.55
C THR A 33 -6.51 11.58 -3.03
N SER A 34 -6.55 10.59 -3.91
CA SER A 34 -6.68 10.82 -5.36
C SER A 34 -7.98 11.50 -5.72
N PHE A 35 -9.10 11.06 -5.12
CA PHE A 35 -10.38 11.73 -5.29
C PHE A 35 -10.33 13.19 -4.82
N ALA A 36 -9.79 13.45 -3.63
CA ALA A 36 -9.68 14.79 -3.06
C ALA A 36 -8.81 15.71 -3.91
N VAL A 37 -7.64 15.23 -4.39
CA VAL A 37 -6.74 16.00 -5.26
C VAL A 37 -7.47 16.42 -6.55
N VAL A 38 -8.12 15.47 -7.22
CA VAL A 38 -8.84 15.77 -8.48
C VAL A 38 -10.04 16.68 -8.24
N TYR A 39 -10.77 16.46 -7.15
CA TYR A 39 -11.92 17.27 -6.78
C TYR A 39 -11.51 18.72 -6.46
N VAL A 40 -10.43 18.93 -5.71
CA VAL A 40 -9.91 20.28 -5.40
C VAL A 40 -9.44 20.99 -6.67
N ILE A 41 -8.80 20.29 -7.60
CA ILE A 41 -8.32 20.89 -8.85
C ILE A 41 -9.47 21.22 -9.80
N THR A 42 -10.48 20.35 -9.90
CA THR A 42 -11.48 20.42 -10.97
C THR A 42 -12.84 20.95 -10.51
N GLY A 43 -13.16 20.85 -9.22
CA GLY A 43 -14.46 21.14 -8.64
C GLY A 43 -15.59 20.17 -9.05
N LYS A 44 -15.29 19.16 -9.88
CA LYS A 44 -16.28 18.23 -10.46
C LYS A 44 -16.10 16.82 -9.92
N GLY A 45 -17.04 16.37 -9.08
CA GLY A 45 -17.02 15.02 -8.48
C GLY A 45 -17.03 13.88 -9.50
N SER A 46 -17.72 14.04 -10.63
CA SER A 46 -17.76 13.03 -11.70
C SER A 46 -16.37 12.74 -12.30
N LEU A 47 -15.55 13.79 -12.51
CA LEU A 47 -14.18 13.62 -13.00
C LEU A 47 -13.26 13.01 -11.95
N ALA A 48 -13.43 13.37 -10.68
CA ALA A 48 -12.68 12.78 -9.57
C ALA A 48 -12.90 11.27 -9.47
N THR A 49 -14.15 10.80 -9.60
CA THR A 49 -14.45 9.37 -9.61
C THR A 49 -13.85 8.67 -10.83
N LEU A 50 -13.96 9.26 -12.03
CA LEU A 50 -13.40 8.68 -13.25
C LEU A 50 -11.88 8.55 -13.18
N ILE A 51 -11.19 9.56 -12.65
CA ILE A 51 -9.74 9.54 -12.47
C ILE A 51 -9.35 8.52 -11.40
N ALA A 52 -10.04 8.46 -10.25
CA ALA A 52 -9.75 7.46 -9.23
C ALA A 52 -9.91 6.02 -9.74
N PHE A 53 -10.92 5.77 -10.58
CA PHE A 53 -11.11 4.48 -11.24
C PHE A 53 -9.97 4.15 -12.21
N TRP A 54 -9.64 5.09 -13.10
CA TRP A 54 -8.52 4.93 -14.04
C TRP A 54 -7.17 4.76 -13.34
N GLU A 55 -6.93 5.51 -12.27
CA GLU A 55 -5.70 5.40 -11.47
C GLU A 55 -5.55 3.98 -10.89
N THR A 56 -6.63 3.36 -10.46
CA THR A 56 -6.62 1.97 -9.96
C THR A 56 -6.19 1.01 -11.06
N ILE A 57 -6.71 1.17 -12.28
CA ILE A 57 -6.35 0.34 -13.45
C ILE A 57 -4.88 0.58 -13.84
N VAL A 58 -4.46 1.84 -13.95
CA VAL A 58 -3.10 2.21 -14.31
C VAL A 58 -2.10 1.67 -13.30
N LYS A 59 -2.39 1.76 -11.99
CA LYS A 59 -1.52 1.19 -10.95
C LYS A 59 -1.30 -0.31 -11.11
N VAL A 60 -2.32 -1.08 -11.52
CA VAL A 60 -2.16 -2.51 -11.79
C VAL A 60 -1.24 -2.74 -12.99
N GLY A 61 -1.45 -2.00 -14.08
CA GLY A 61 -0.61 -2.09 -15.27
C GLY A 61 0.85 -1.69 -14.99
N VAL A 62 1.06 -0.60 -14.26
CA VAL A 62 2.38 -0.12 -13.85
C VAL A 62 3.05 -1.09 -12.90
N TYR A 63 2.32 -1.67 -11.93
CA TYR A 63 2.88 -2.67 -11.03
C TYR A 63 3.36 -3.91 -11.79
N TYR A 64 2.53 -4.42 -12.70
CA TYR A 64 2.91 -5.54 -13.56
C TYR A 64 4.14 -5.21 -14.41
N TRP A 65 4.15 -4.05 -15.06
CA TRP A 65 5.31 -3.61 -15.84
C TRP A 65 6.56 -3.45 -14.97
N HIS A 66 6.40 -2.88 -13.78
CA HIS A 66 7.47 -2.71 -12.81
C HIS A 66 8.06 -4.06 -12.40
N GLU A 67 7.23 -5.05 -12.05
CA GLU A 67 7.72 -6.42 -11.77
C GLU A 67 8.45 -7.01 -12.98
N ARG A 68 7.92 -6.88 -14.20
CA ARG A 68 8.57 -7.42 -15.40
C ARG A 68 9.87 -6.74 -15.78
N VAL A 69 9.99 -5.43 -15.52
CA VAL A 69 11.24 -4.70 -15.68
C VAL A 69 12.21 -5.08 -14.56
N TRP A 70 11.73 -5.18 -13.32
CA TRP A 70 12.55 -5.53 -12.16
C TRP A 70 13.12 -6.95 -12.27
N ASP A 71 12.34 -7.92 -12.76
CA ASP A 71 12.81 -9.29 -13.03
C ASP A 71 13.94 -9.34 -14.06
N LYS A 72 13.95 -8.40 -15.01
CA LYS A 72 15.01 -8.26 -16.02
C LYS A 72 16.24 -7.56 -15.46
N ILE A 73 16.09 -6.75 -14.42
CA ILE A 73 17.19 -6.07 -13.77
C ILE A 73 17.79 -7.03 -12.74
N GLN A 74 19.00 -7.56 -13.02
CA GLN A 74 19.79 -8.41 -12.13
C GLN A 74 20.41 -7.61 -10.95
N TRP A 75 19.66 -6.68 -10.35
CA TRP A 75 20.17 -5.84 -9.29
C TRP A 75 20.32 -6.66 -7.99
N GLY A 76 21.57 -6.90 -7.57
CA GLY A 76 21.86 -7.55 -6.29
C GLY A 76 22.03 -9.08 -6.31
N ARG A 77 22.06 -9.73 -7.48
CA ARG A 77 22.55 -11.12 -7.58
C ARG A 77 24.09 -11.12 -7.58
N LYS A 78 24.68 -11.64 -6.50
CA LYS A 78 25.97 -12.33 -6.54
C LYS A 78 25.70 -13.81 -6.75
#